data_AF-A0A1Q7NLK5-F1
#
_entry.id   AF-A0A1Q7NLK5-F1
#
_cell.length_a   1.000
_cell.length_b   1.000
_cell.length_c   1.000
_cell.angle_alpha   90.00
_cell.angle_beta   90.00
_cell.angle_gamma   90.00
#
_symmetry.space_group_name_H-M   'P 1'
#
loop_
_entity.id
_entity.type
_entity.pdbx_description
1 polymer ?
#
loop_
_entity_poly.entity_id
_entity_poly.type
_entity_poly.pdbx_seq_one_letter_code
_entity_poly.pdbx_strand_id
1 'polypeptide(L)'
;MKFLLPLFFAVMILGVSSAYGYGEISTSDFKIVNSLGEEIKSPVVDQQLNLQTSLKNLSGKNIDWAYIVQIINSDGAIVDLNYATGSLVKNQTLTAALSWIPHLSGNYRIQTFVWDNLRDIDPLSPMSTYVITVT
;
A
#
# COMPACT_ATOMS: atom_id res chain seq x y z
N MET A 1 18.67 60.66 -4.20
CA MET A 1 18.76 59.38 -4.94
C MET A 1 18.55 58.24 -3.95
N LYS A 2 17.48 57.46 -4.19
CA LYS A 2 17.16 56.09 -3.72
C LYS A 2 17.18 55.81 -2.20
N PHE A 3 15.98 55.86 -1.61
CA PHE A 3 15.63 55.14 -0.38
C PHE A 3 15.69 53.63 -0.64
N LEU A 4 16.39 52.88 0.21
CA LEU A 4 16.39 51.42 0.22
C LEU A 4 15.41 50.95 1.31
N LEU A 5 14.31 50.32 0.92
CA LEU A 5 13.34 49.70 1.82
C LEU A 5 13.81 48.27 2.14
N PRO A 6 13.86 47.83 3.41
CA PRO A 6 14.18 46.45 3.74
C PRO A 6 12.97 45.55 3.40
N LEU A 7 13.21 44.52 2.58
CA LEU A 7 12.23 43.49 2.25
C LEU A 7 12.15 42.51 3.42
N PHE A 8 11.17 42.68 4.31
CA PHE A 8 10.83 41.67 5.31
C PHE A 8 10.14 40.49 4.61
N PHE A 9 10.88 39.40 4.38
CA PHE A 9 10.28 38.13 4.00
C PHE A 9 9.67 37.49 5.24
N ALA A 10 8.38 37.75 5.47
CA ALA A 10 7.59 36.97 6.42
C ALA A 10 7.30 35.61 5.78
N VAL A 11 8.11 34.59 6.09
CA VAL A 11 7.73 33.21 5.81
C VAL A 11 6.66 32.83 6.84
N MET A 12 5.41 33.00 6.43
CA MET A 12 4.26 32.42 7.11
C MET A 12 4.36 30.91 6.91
N ILE A 13 4.88 30.19 7.91
CA ILE A 13 4.81 28.73 7.94
C ILE A 13 3.34 28.38 8.12
N LEU A 14 2.69 28.05 7.01
CA LEU A 14 1.35 27.49 6.98
C LEU A 14 1.34 26.26 7.90
N GLY A 15 0.39 26.25 8.82
CA GLY A 15 0.22 25.18 9.79
C GLY A 15 0.18 23.82 9.11
N VAL A 16 0.88 22.87 9.71
CA VAL A 16 0.80 21.46 9.35
C VAL A 16 -0.63 21.02 9.66
N SER A 17 -1.53 21.10 8.68
CA SER A 17 -2.78 20.35 8.75
C SER A 17 -2.39 18.89 8.71
N SER A 18 -2.41 18.20 9.85
CA SER A 18 -2.45 16.74 9.85
C SER A 18 -3.69 16.37 9.05
N ALA A 19 -3.48 15.88 7.82
CA ALA A 19 -4.56 15.31 7.04
C ALA A 19 -5.21 14.21 7.88
N TYR A 20 -6.43 14.47 8.36
CA TYR A 20 -7.27 13.46 8.99
C TYR A 20 -7.45 12.33 7.97
N GLY A 21 -6.88 11.15 8.20
CA GLY A 21 -7.03 10.01 7.27
C GLY A 21 -6.08 8.85 7.50
N TYR A 22 -4.83 9.09 7.91
CA TYR A 22 -3.87 8.00 8.11
C TYR A 22 -3.89 7.46 9.54
N GLY A 23 -4.04 6.14 9.69
CA GLY A 23 -3.72 5.43 10.93
C GLY A 23 -4.86 4.64 11.59
N GLU A 24 -6.04 4.57 10.95
CA GLU A 24 -7.10 3.70 11.44
C GLU A 24 -6.77 2.21 11.22
N ILE A 25 -6.01 1.88 10.15
CA ILE A 25 -5.43 0.56 9.93
C ILE A 25 -3.91 0.65 9.87
N SER A 26 -3.22 -0.20 10.63
CA SER A 26 -1.78 -0.44 10.45
C SER A 26 -1.55 -1.67 9.58
N THR A 27 -0.61 -1.57 8.65
CA THR A 27 -0.15 -2.67 7.79
C THR A 27 1.21 -3.19 8.24
N SER A 28 1.42 -4.51 8.24
CA SER A 28 2.71 -5.12 8.56
C SER A 28 2.87 -6.51 7.93
N ASP A 29 4.03 -7.15 8.15
CA ASP A 29 4.32 -8.55 7.76
C ASP A 29 3.99 -8.86 6.29
N PHE A 30 4.39 -7.97 5.37
CA PHE A 30 4.24 -8.29 3.95
C PHE A 30 5.12 -9.47 3.59
N LYS A 31 4.52 -10.47 2.94
CA LYS A 31 5.21 -11.67 2.49
C LYS A 31 4.61 -12.20 1.20
N ILE A 32 5.47 -12.87 0.44
CA ILE A 32 5.09 -13.63 -0.74
C ILE A 32 5.18 -15.10 -0.37
N VAL A 33 4.08 -15.83 -0.45
CA VAL A 33 4.03 -17.25 -0.04
C VAL A 33 3.45 -18.14 -1.12
N ASN A 34 3.76 -19.43 -1.06
CA ASN A 34 3.13 -20.46 -1.89
C ASN A 34 1.74 -20.86 -1.35
N SER A 35 1.13 -21.88 -1.94
CA SER A 35 -0.18 -22.43 -1.50
C SER A 35 -0.15 -23.10 -0.12
N LEU A 36 1.03 -23.47 0.37
CA LEU A 36 1.24 -24.05 1.70
C LEU A 36 1.52 -22.99 2.77
N GLY A 37 1.65 -21.72 2.38
CA GLY A 37 1.99 -20.62 3.28
C GLY A 37 3.50 -20.46 3.53
N GLU A 38 4.34 -21.18 2.79
CA GLU A 38 5.80 -21.06 2.88
C GLU A 38 6.28 -19.86 2.07
N GLU A 39 7.25 -19.12 2.61
CA GLU A 39 7.73 -17.90 1.98
C GLU A 39 8.57 -18.16 0.72
N ILE A 40 8.28 -17.43 -0.35
CA ILE A 40 8.99 -17.46 -1.63
C ILE A 40 9.87 -16.22 -1.70
N LYS A 41 11.19 -16.42 -1.70
CA LYS A 41 12.17 -15.34 -1.89
C LYS A 41 12.63 -15.16 -3.35
N SER A 42 12.54 -16.22 -4.14
CA SER A 42 12.98 -16.26 -5.55
C SER A 42 11.87 -16.88 -6.40
N PRO A 43 10.85 -16.09 -6.77
CA PRO A 43 9.75 -16.59 -7.60
C PRO A 43 10.20 -16.86 -9.03
N VAL A 44 9.58 -17.85 -9.66
CA VAL A 44 9.81 -18.17 -11.07
C VAL A 44 8.59 -17.84 -11.93
N VAL A 45 8.80 -17.72 -13.24
CA VAL A 45 7.71 -17.54 -14.20
C VAL A 45 6.66 -18.66 -14.06
N ASP A 46 5.40 -18.29 -14.22
CA ASP A 46 4.20 -19.13 -14.12
C ASP A 46 3.96 -19.76 -12.73
N GLN A 47 4.70 -19.34 -11.71
CA GLN A 47 4.45 -19.73 -10.32
C GLN A 47 3.33 -18.87 -9.71
N GLN A 48 2.31 -19.49 -9.11
CA GLN A 48 1.35 -18.74 -8.31
C GLN A 48 1.96 -18.22 -7.01
N LEU A 49 1.87 -16.91 -6.82
CA LEU A 49 2.35 -16.19 -5.65
C LEU A 49 1.16 -15.66 -4.86
N ASN A 50 1.16 -15.81 -3.54
CA ASN A 50 0.18 -15.20 -2.65
C ASN A 50 0.82 -14.03 -1.90
N LEU A 51 0.35 -12.83 -2.17
CA LEU A 51 0.85 -11.56 -1.65
C LEU A 51 0.05 -11.20 -0.40
N GLN A 52 0.64 -11.42 0.77
CA GLN A 52 -0.04 -11.28 2.06
C GLN A 52 0.41 -10.02 2.78
N THR A 53 -0.54 -9.32 3.43
CA THR A 53 -0.26 -8.21 4.36
C THR A 53 -1.13 -8.38 5.60
N SER A 54 -0.54 -8.19 6.79
CA SER A 54 -1.28 -8.11 8.03
C SER A 54 -1.93 -6.74 8.18
N LEU A 55 -3.24 -6.70 8.37
CA LEU A 55 -4.05 -5.51 8.59
C LEU A 55 -4.56 -5.51 10.02
N LYS A 56 -4.28 -4.45 10.78
CA LYS A 56 -4.78 -4.29 12.16
C LYS A 56 -5.60 -3.01 12.28
N ASN A 57 -6.86 -3.16 12.70
CA ASN A 57 -7.72 -2.03 13.03
C ASN A 57 -7.27 -1.43 14.37
N LEU A 58 -6.79 -0.19 14.34
CA LEU A 58 -6.38 0.58 15.51
C LEU A 58 -7.48 1.51 16.04
N SER A 59 -8.62 1.57 15.35
CA SER A 59 -9.73 2.43 15.70
C SER A 59 -10.61 1.85 16.82
N GLY A 60 -11.53 2.67 17.31
CA GLY A 60 -12.54 2.28 18.29
C GLY A 60 -13.80 1.62 17.71
N LYS A 61 -13.89 1.42 16.39
CA LYS A 61 -15.09 0.99 15.64
C LYS A 61 -14.76 -0.09 14.61
N ASN A 62 -15.78 -0.70 14.00
CA ASN A 62 -15.59 -1.54 12.82
C ASN A 62 -15.28 -0.64 11.62
N ILE A 63 -14.43 -1.13 10.72
CA ILE A 63 -13.98 -0.39 9.54
C ILE A 63 -14.14 -1.29 8.32
N ASP A 64 -14.82 -0.79 7.31
CA ASP A 64 -14.81 -1.41 6.00
C ASP A 64 -13.49 -1.05 5.31
N TRP A 65 -12.99 -1.97 4.49
CA TRP A 65 -11.70 -1.79 3.83
C TRP A 65 -11.71 -2.38 2.43
N ALA A 66 -10.84 -1.80 1.60
CA ALA A 66 -10.39 -2.30 0.32
C ALA A 66 -8.87 -2.44 0.34
N TYR A 67 -8.38 -3.68 0.27
CA TYR A 67 -6.96 -4.00 0.14
C TYR A 67 -6.66 -4.13 -1.34
N ILE A 68 -5.76 -3.30 -1.85
CA ILE A 68 -5.42 -3.21 -3.27
C ILE A 68 -3.96 -3.58 -3.42
N VAL A 69 -3.65 -4.42 -4.40
CA VAL A 69 -2.29 -4.72 -4.81
C VAL A 69 -2.14 -4.41 -6.29
N GLN A 70 -1.12 -3.61 -6.63
CA GLN A 70 -0.73 -3.39 -8.02
C GLN A 70 0.71 -3.82 -8.25
N ILE A 71 0.95 -4.43 -9.40
CA ILE A 71 2.24 -4.93 -9.84
C ILE A 71 2.70 -4.13 -11.03
N ILE A 72 3.90 -3.56 -10.94
CA ILE A 72 4.45 -2.64 -11.93
C ILE A 72 5.75 -3.21 -12.47
N ASN A 73 5.87 -3.31 -13.79
CA ASN A 73 7.09 -3.81 -14.44
C ASN A 73 8.19 -2.72 -14.50
N SER A 74 9.35 -3.07 -15.05
CA SER A 74 10.50 -2.17 -15.19
C SER A 74 10.23 -0.93 -16.06
N ASP A 75 9.27 -1.03 -16.99
CA ASP A 75 8.89 0.07 -17.88
C ASP A 75 7.91 1.05 -17.20
N GLY A 76 7.50 0.76 -15.96
CA GLY A 76 6.53 1.55 -15.21
C GLY A 76 5.07 1.23 -15.53
N ALA A 77 4.79 0.20 -16.34
CA ALA A 77 3.44 -0.23 -16.65
C ALA A 77 2.85 -1.09 -15.51
N ILE A 78 1.61 -0.81 -15.13
CA ILE A 78 0.83 -1.71 -14.25
C ILE A 78 0.47 -2.94 -15.07
N VAL A 79 1.02 -4.09 -14.69
CA VAL A 79 0.82 -5.37 -15.38
C VAL A 79 -0.18 -6.27 -14.66
N ASP A 80 -0.48 -5.98 -13.39
CA ASP A 80 -1.53 -6.63 -12.63
C ASP A 80 -2.09 -5.67 -11.58
N LEU A 81 -3.40 -5.75 -11.34
CA LEU A 81 -4.13 -4.95 -10.36
C LEU A 81 -5.27 -5.79 -9.80
N ASN A 82 -5.24 -6.07 -8.51
CA ASN A 82 -6.26 -6.86 -7.85
C ASN A 82 -6.66 -6.22 -6.52
N TYR A 83 -7.84 -6.55 -6.02
CA TYR A 83 -8.32 -6.06 -4.74
C TYR A 83 -9.19 -7.08 -4.02
N ALA A 84 -9.26 -6.94 -2.70
CA ALA A 84 -10.25 -7.58 -1.85
C ALA A 84 -10.92 -6.51 -0.98
N THR A 85 -12.17 -6.75 -0.61
CA THR A 85 -12.90 -5.89 0.32
C THR A 85 -13.39 -6.70 1.50
N GLY A 86 -13.58 -6.05 2.63
CA GLY A 86 -14.18 -6.67 3.80
C GLY A 86 -14.49 -5.67 4.89
N SER A 87 -14.76 -6.19 6.08
CA SER A 87 -14.90 -5.40 7.30
C SER A 87 -13.95 -5.95 8.36
N LEU A 88 -13.28 -5.06 9.08
CA LEU A 88 -12.33 -5.39 10.13
C LEU A 88 -12.91 -4.89 11.46
N VAL A 89 -13.23 -5.84 12.34
CA VAL A 89 -13.82 -5.52 13.64
C VAL A 89 -12.83 -4.70 14.46
N LYS A 90 -13.34 -3.86 15.38
CA LYS A 90 -12.51 -3.10 16.33
C LYS A 90 -11.38 -3.96 16.91
N ASN A 91 -10.15 -3.43 16.88
CA ASN A 91 -8.92 -4.08 17.39
C ASN A 91 -8.55 -5.43 16.73
N GLN A 92 -9.29 -5.88 15.71
CA GLN A 92 -8.98 -7.13 15.01
C GLN A 92 -7.71 -6.97 14.17
N THR A 93 -6.97 -8.07 14.08
CA THR A 93 -5.91 -8.26 13.08
C THR A 93 -6.35 -9.36 12.10
N LEU A 94 -6.15 -9.13 10.81
CA LEU A 94 -6.50 -10.03 9.71
C LEU A 94 -5.34 -10.03 8.71
N THR A 95 -5.02 -11.19 8.13
CA THR A 95 -4.12 -11.26 6.98
C THR A 95 -4.93 -11.16 5.69
N ALA A 96 -4.76 -10.07 4.95
CA ALA A 96 -5.29 -9.95 3.59
C ALA A 96 -4.32 -10.62 2.61
N ALA A 97 -4.84 -11.31 1.59
CA ALA A 97 -4.05 -12.04 0.61
C ALA A 97 -4.66 -11.90 -0.78
N LEU A 98 -3.84 -11.63 -1.80
CA LEU A 98 -4.21 -11.66 -3.21
C LEU A 98 -3.20 -12.50 -3.99
N SER A 99 -3.67 -13.25 -4.98
CA SER A 99 -2.82 -14.07 -5.82
C SER A 99 -2.36 -13.34 -7.08
N TRP A 100 -1.14 -13.62 -7.52
CA TRP A 100 -0.55 -13.13 -8.76
C TRP A 100 0.28 -14.25 -9.43
N ILE A 101 0.25 -14.32 -10.75
CA ILE A 101 1.07 -15.25 -11.56
C ILE A 101 1.89 -14.41 -12.55
N PRO A 102 3.22 -14.29 -12.37
CA PRO A 102 4.07 -13.61 -13.35
C PRO A 102 4.26 -14.48 -14.59
N HIS A 103 3.95 -13.95 -15.78
CA HIS A 103 4.17 -14.67 -17.05
C HIS A 103 5.47 -14.30 -17.77
N LEU A 104 6.23 -13.35 -17.22
CA LEU A 104 7.51 -12.91 -17.75
C LEU A 104 8.51 -12.80 -16.59
N SER A 105 9.78 -13.06 -16.88
CA SER A 105 10.86 -12.78 -15.95
C SER A 105 11.19 -11.29 -15.94
N GLY A 106 11.74 -10.80 -14.83
CA GLY A 106 12.11 -9.41 -14.68
C GLY A 106 11.94 -8.87 -13.27
N ASN A 107 12.21 -7.58 -13.12
CA ASN A 107 12.02 -6.86 -11.87
C ASN A 107 10.63 -6.23 -11.82
N TYR A 108 9.95 -6.44 -10.70
CA TYR A 108 8.63 -5.90 -10.44
C TYR A 108 8.62 -5.09 -9.16
N ARG A 109 7.82 -4.02 -9.17
CA ARG A 109 7.49 -3.24 -8.00
C ARG A 109 6.06 -3.55 -7.59
N ILE A 110 5.88 -4.05 -6.38
CA ILE A 110 4.59 -4.34 -5.77
C ILE A 110 4.21 -3.16 -4.90
N GLN A 111 3.03 -2.59 -5.12
CA GLN A 111 2.46 -1.58 -4.22
C GLN A 111 1.19 -2.09 -3.59
N THR A 112 1.08 -1.88 -2.29
CA THR A 112 -0.11 -2.25 -1.52
C THR A 112 -0.75 -1.00 -0.91
N PHE A 113 -2.08 -0.99 -0.93
CA PHE A 113 -2.91 0.07 -0.38
C PHE A 113 -4.02 -0.52 0.47
N VAL A 114 -4.45 0.22 1.48
CA VAL A 114 -5.66 -0.07 2.25
C VAL A 114 -6.50 1.20 2.25
N TRP A 115 -7.62 1.17 1.56
CA TRP A 115 -8.58 2.27 1.48
C TRP A 115 -9.86 1.89 2.21
N ASP A 116 -10.70 2.87 2.55
CA ASP A 116 -12.03 2.63 3.14
C ASP A 116 -12.93 1.88 2.16
N ASN A 117 -12.91 2.30 0.90
CA ASN A 117 -13.69 1.70 -0.16
C ASN A 117 -13.02 1.94 -1.54
N LEU A 118 -13.66 1.46 -2.62
CA LEU A 118 -13.16 1.60 -4.00
C LEU A 118 -13.80 2.75 -4.79
N ARG A 119 -14.74 3.48 -4.18
CA ARG A 119 -15.48 4.57 -4.82
C ARG A 119 -14.79 5.91 -4.62
N ASP A 120 -14.20 6.10 -3.44
CA ASP A 120 -13.54 7.33 -3.03
C ASP A 120 -12.05 7.07 -2.73
N ILE A 121 -11.21 8.08 -2.97
CA ILE A 121 -9.79 8.02 -2.62
C ILE A 121 -9.64 8.38 -1.14
N ASP A 122 -9.87 7.40 -0.27
CA ASP A 122 -9.75 7.56 1.18
C ASP A 122 -8.84 6.47 1.80
N PRO A 123 -7.53 6.72 1.89
CA PRO A 123 -6.57 5.73 2.40
C PRO A 123 -6.62 5.60 3.92
N LEU A 124 -6.82 4.37 4.42
CA LEU A 124 -6.81 4.03 5.85
C LEU A 124 -5.40 3.79 6.41
N SER A 125 -4.44 3.48 5.53
CA SER A 125 -3.02 3.28 5.86
C SER A 125 -2.11 3.94 4.83
N PRO A 126 -0.84 4.23 5.19
CA PRO A 126 0.18 4.57 4.21
C PRO A 126 0.34 3.46 3.16
N MET A 127 0.64 3.85 1.92
CA MET A 127 1.02 2.91 0.86
C MET A 127 2.35 2.24 1.20
N SER A 128 2.47 0.95 0.93
CA SER A 128 3.74 0.22 1.00
C SER A 128 4.26 -0.14 -0.38
N THR A 129 5.57 -0.24 -0.54
CA THR A 129 6.23 -0.59 -1.81
C THR A 129 7.30 -1.66 -1.57
N TYR A 130 7.28 -2.69 -2.39
CA TYR A 130 8.22 -3.81 -2.36
C TYR A 130 8.78 -4.06 -3.77
N VAL A 131 9.94 -4.68 -3.85
CA VAL A 131 10.56 -5.09 -5.12
C VAL A 131 10.79 -6.59 -5.10
N ILE A 132 10.58 -7.23 -6.24
CA ILE A 132 10.82 -8.66 -6.42
C ILE A 132 11.39 -8.91 -7.82
N THR A 133 12.31 -9.86 -7.92
CA THR A 133 12.82 -10.35 -9.20
C THR A 133 12.22 -11.72 -9.47
N VAL A 134 11.53 -11.86 -10.60
CA VAL A 134 11.04 -13.15 -11.11
C VAL A 134 12.05 -13.67 -12.12
N THR A 135 12.43 -14.94 -12.00
CA THR A 135 13.40 -15.59 -12.90
C THR A 135 12.75 -16.58 -13.85
#